data_AF-A0A3D5FR35-F1
#
_entry.id   AF-A0A3D5FR35-F1
#
_cell.length_a   1.000
_cell.length_b   1.000
_cell.length_c   1.000
_cell.angle_alpha   90.00
_cell.angle_beta   90.00
_cell.angle_gamma   90.00
#
_symmetry.space_group_name_H-M   'P 1'
#
loop_
_entity.id
_entity.type
_entity.pdbx_description
1 polymer ?
#
loop_
_entity_poly.entity_id
_entity_poly.type
_entity_poly.pdbx_seq_one_letter_code
_entity_poly.pdbx_strand_id
1 'polypeptide(L)'
;MGRCPRPGLRIVRLPALLLLIILFQGCSTTEEQVQDQIEVLAANELESPEWRSGVDELTRLGRPGARQLVALLDPGQYRGVKYREFRAEREKTRTGAAIVLGRIRHRAASASMDDRITVAYTFPERSAALRAVGKL
;
A
#
# COMPACT_ATOMS: atom_id res chain seq x y z
N MET A 1 28.27 -65.97 26.58
CA MET A 1 28.42 -64.92 27.61
C MET A 1 29.05 -63.72 26.91
N GLY A 2 28.55 -62.49 26.87
CA GLY A 2 27.41 -61.81 27.47
C GLY A 2 27.02 -60.59 26.61
N ARG A 3 25.82 -60.06 26.86
CA ARG A 3 25.09 -59.06 26.07
C ARG A 3 25.45 -57.59 26.41
N CYS A 4 25.22 -56.70 25.42
CA CYS A 4 24.85 -55.27 25.50
C CYS A 4 25.92 -54.21 25.88
N PRO A 5 25.77 -52.91 25.44
CA PRO A 5 24.52 -52.24 25.02
C PRO A 5 24.54 -51.51 23.66
N ARG A 6 23.36 -51.44 23.03
CA ARG A 6 22.98 -50.37 22.09
C ARG A 6 22.32 -49.24 22.88
N PRO A 7 22.74 -47.97 22.75
CA PRO A 7 21.85 -46.84 22.95
C PRO A 7 21.19 -46.54 21.59
N GLY A 8 19.90 -46.87 21.47
CA GLY A 8 19.07 -46.38 20.38
C GLY A 8 19.12 -44.86 20.38
N LEU A 9 19.64 -44.29 19.31
CA LEU A 9 19.66 -42.86 19.07
C LEU A 9 18.22 -42.40 18.90
N ARG A 10 17.65 -41.98 20.03
CA ARG A 10 16.62 -40.95 20.19
C ARG A 10 16.03 -40.45 18.87
N ILE A 11 14.84 -40.94 18.54
CA ILE A 11 13.85 -40.25 17.71
C ILE A 11 13.51 -38.96 18.46
N VAL A 12 14.29 -37.92 18.25
CA VAL A 12 14.06 -36.59 18.81
C VAL A 12 13.76 -35.66 17.66
N ARG A 13 12.49 -35.24 17.63
CA ARG A 13 12.04 -33.93 17.13
C ARG A 13 11.99 -33.72 15.61
N LEU A 14 11.24 -34.55 14.87
CA LEU A 14 10.62 -34.07 13.62
C LEU A 14 9.43 -33.10 13.81
N PRO A 15 8.56 -33.22 14.84
CA PRO A 15 7.39 -32.32 14.92
C PRO A 15 7.74 -30.89 15.36
N ALA A 16 8.90 -30.66 15.99
CA ALA A 16 9.30 -29.33 16.44
C ALA A 16 9.78 -28.43 15.28
N LEU A 17 10.33 -29.02 14.21
CA LEU A 17 10.80 -28.25 13.06
C LEU A 17 9.64 -27.79 12.18
N LEU A 18 8.56 -28.59 12.08
CA LEU A 18 7.35 -28.20 11.33
C LEU A 18 6.52 -27.12 12.05
N LEU A 19 6.49 -27.11 13.39
CA LEU A 19 5.78 -26.09 14.17
C LEU A 19 6.47 -24.72 14.15
N LEU A 20 7.78 -24.66 13.87
CA LEU A 20 8.55 -23.41 13.81
C LEU A 20 8.36 -22.65 12.49
N ILE A 21 7.95 -23.33 11.41
CA ILE A 21 7.72 -22.71 10.10
C ILE A 21 6.39 -21.93 10.08
N ILE A 22 5.41 -22.30 10.90
CA ILE A 22 4.09 -21.66 10.95
C ILE A 22 4.14 -20.30 11.67
N LEU A 23 5.15 -20.06 12.51
CA LEU A 23 5.32 -18.78 13.24
C LEU A 23 6.01 -17.67 12.42
N PHE A 24 6.45 -17.97 11.19
CA PHE A 24 7.06 -17.01 10.26
C PHE A 24 6.10 -16.51 9.17
N GLN A 25 4.80 -16.79 9.28
CA GLN A 25 3.78 -16.10 8.48
C GLN A 25 3.65 -14.67 9.03
N GLY A 26 4.48 -13.79 8.48
CA GLY A 26 4.84 -12.45 8.92
C GLY A 26 3.74 -11.64 9.60
N CYS A 27 4.04 -11.12 10.79
CA CYS A 27 3.53 -9.81 11.18
C CYS A 27 4.11 -8.78 10.21
N SER A 28 3.46 -8.57 9.05
CA SER A 28 3.81 -7.42 8.21
C SER A 28 3.33 -6.15 8.92
N THR A 29 4.16 -5.11 8.85
CA THR A 29 3.80 -3.84 9.49
C THR A 29 2.68 -3.16 8.70
N THR A 30 1.90 -2.30 9.35
CA THR A 30 0.91 -1.49 8.63
C THR A 30 1.56 -0.62 7.54
N GLU A 31 2.82 -0.22 7.72
CA GLU A 31 3.56 0.53 6.71
C GLU A 31 3.86 -0.31 5.46
N GLU A 32 4.27 -1.56 5.65
CA GLU A 32 4.50 -2.52 4.56
C GLU A 32 3.20 -2.84 3.82
N GLN A 33 2.10 -3.06 4.55
CA GLN A 33 0.78 -3.26 3.95
C GLN A 33 0.33 -2.08 3.10
N VAL A 34 0.57 -0.84 3.56
CA VAL A 34 0.26 0.37 2.78
C VAL A 34 1.11 0.42 1.52
N GLN A 35 2.40 0.13 1.63
CA GLN A 35 3.32 0.14 0.49
C GLN A 35 2.93 -0.92 -0.56
N ASP A 36 2.59 -2.14 -0.14
CA ASP A 36 2.14 -3.21 -1.02
C ASP A 36 0.91 -2.78 -1.83
N GLN A 37 -0.06 -2.14 -1.17
CA GLN A 37 -1.25 -1.67 -1.88
C GLN A 37 -0.95 -0.47 -2.79
N ILE A 38 0.02 0.38 -2.48
CA ILE A 38 0.49 1.44 -3.40
C ILE A 38 1.10 0.81 -4.67
N GLU A 39 1.84 -0.27 -4.54
CA GLU A 39 2.39 -1.00 -5.69
C GLU A 39 1.29 -1.64 -6.53
N VAL A 40 0.24 -2.20 -5.91
CA VAL A 40 -0.97 -2.66 -6.61
C VAL A 40 -1.59 -1.51 -7.42
N LEU A 41 -1.71 -0.31 -6.85
CA LEU A 41 -2.24 0.84 -7.59
C LEU A 41 -1.35 1.23 -8.78
N ALA A 42 -0.03 1.18 -8.64
CA ALA A 42 0.90 1.53 -9.72
C ALA A 42 0.84 0.53 -10.89
N ALA A 43 0.80 -0.77 -10.56
CA ALA A 43 0.84 -1.86 -11.53
C ALA A 43 -0.44 -1.99 -12.36
N ASN A 44 -1.60 -1.70 -11.78
CA ASN A 44 -2.89 -1.98 -12.41
C ASN A 44 -3.48 -0.77 -13.15
N GLU A 45 -4.34 -1.00 -14.14
CA GLU A 45 -5.02 0.10 -14.82
C GLU A 45 -5.99 0.82 -13.89
N LEU A 46 -6.15 2.13 -14.11
CA LEU A 46 -7.05 2.95 -13.32
C LEU A 46 -8.48 2.40 -13.43
N GLU A 47 -9.16 2.23 -12.29
CA GLU A 47 -10.51 1.64 -12.19
C GLU A 47 -10.63 0.14 -12.51
N SER A 48 -9.53 -0.58 -12.75
CA SER A 48 -9.56 -2.04 -12.84
C SER A 48 -10.02 -2.68 -11.52
N PRO A 49 -10.53 -3.92 -11.52
CA PRO A 49 -10.92 -4.63 -10.30
C PRO A 49 -9.80 -4.69 -9.25
N GLU A 50 -8.57 -4.94 -9.68
CA GLU A 50 -7.38 -5.04 -8.84
C GLU A 50 -7.02 -3.67 -8.26
N TRP A 51 -7.08 -2.62 -9.08
CA TRP A 51 -6.84 -1.26 -8.65
C TRP A 51 -7.87 -0.81 -7.59
N ARG A 52 -9.16 -1.11 -7.82
CA ARG A 52 -10.23 -0.82 -6.86
C ARG A 52 -10.05 -1.60 -5.55
N SER A 53 -9.65 -2.86 -5.63
CA SER A 53 -9.30 -3.66 -4.45
C SER A 53 -8.19 -3.00 -3.64
N GLY A 54 -7.14 -2.48 -4.29
CA GLY A 54 -6.07 -1.75 -3.60
C GLY A 54 -6.57 -0.49 -2.89
N VAL A 55 -7.46 0.28 -3.53
CA VAL A 55 -8.12 1.45 -2.90
C VAL A 55 -8.95 1.05 -1.68
N ASP A 56 -9.71 -0.04 -1.79
CA ASP A 56 -10.56 -0.53 -0.70
C ASP A 56 -9.73 -1.02 0.49
N GLU A 57 -8.62 -1.75 0.24
CA GLU A 57 -7.71 -2.18 1.29
C GLU A 57 -6.98 -1.00 1.95
N LEU A 58 -6.49 -0.03 1.19
CA LEU A 58 -5.92 1.20 1.74
C LEU A 58 -6.95 1.98 2.59
N THR A 59 -8.21 2.00 2.17
CA THR A 59 -9.29 2.61 2.95
C THR A 59 -9.52 1.85 4.26
N ARG A 60 -9.45 0.51 4.24
CA ARG A 60 -9.58 -0.33 5.43
C ARG A 60 -8.42 -0.13 6.42
N LEU A 61 -7.19 -0.03 5.91
CA LEU A 61 -6.00 0.29 6.73
C LEU A 61 -6.16 1.64 7.41
N GLY A 62 -6.78 2.61 6.73
CA GLY A 62 -7.27 3.84 7.34
C GLY A 62 -6.17 4.85 7.66
N ARG A 63 -6.26 5.47 8.84
CA ARG A 63 -5.39 6.61 9.23
C ARG A 63 -3.89 6.31 9.34
N PRO A 64 -3.44 5.12 9.80
CA PRO A 64 -2.00 4.81 9.88
C PRO A 64 -1.24 5.04 8.56
N GLY A 65 -1.84 4.71 7.40
CA GLY A 65 -1.23 4.92 6.09
C GLY A 65 -1.36 6.33 5.51
N ALA A 66 -2.13 7.22 6.15
CA ALA A 66 -2.51 8.50 5.57
C ALA A 66 -1.31 9.42 5.28
N ARG A 67 -0.23 9.33 6.07
CA ARG A 67 0.99 10.13 5.84
C ARG A 67 1.68 9.75 4.53
N GLN A 68 1.80 8.46 4.25
CA GLN A 68 2.39 7.97 3.01
C GLN A 68 1.51 8.35 1.81
N LEU A 69 0.19 8.21 1.95
CA LEU A 69 -0.76 8.62 0.90
C LEU A 69 -0.72 10.13 0.64
N VAL A 70 -0.58 10.96 1.67
CA VAL A 70 -0.41 12.42 1.51
C VAL A 70 0.90 12.76 0.79
N ALA A 71 1.97 12.00 1.02
CA ALA A 71 3.24 12.20 0.31
C ALA A 71 3.11 11.95 -1.20
N LEU A 72 2.32 10.96 -1.62
CA LEU A 72 2.05 10.68 -3.05
C LEU A 72 1.40 11.86 -3.78
N LEU A 73 0.60 12.65 -3.06
CA LEU A 73 -0.07 13.84 -3.60
C LEU A 73 0.89 15.00 -3.90
N ASP A 74 2.15 14.97 -3.43
CA ASP A 74 3.08 16.07 -3.65
C ASP A 74 3.69 16.02 -5.07
N PRO A 75 3.48 17.05 -5.92
CA PRO A 75 4.19 17.19 -7.20
C PRO A 75 5.67 17.52 -7.04
N GLY A 76 6.06 18.14 -5.91
CA GLY A 76 7.43 18.52 -5.60
C GLY A 76 8.39 17.33 -5.42
N GLN A 77 7.88 16.16 -5.03
CA GLN A 77 8.67 14.94 -4.93
C GLN A 77 9.28 14.46 -6.25
N TYR A 78 8.81 14.97 -7.40
CA TYR A 78 9.24 14.46 -8.69
C TYR A 78 9.48 15.59 -9.69
N ARG A 79 10.70 16.13 -9.62
CA ARG A 79 11.27 17.03 -10.63
C ARG A 79 12.33 16.26 -11.43
N GLY A 80 12.42 16.51 -12.74
CA GLY A 80 13.46 15.94 -13.62
C GLY A 80 12.95 15.00 -14.72
N VAL A 81 13.84 14.54 -15.61
CA VAL A 81 13.53 13.73 -16.82
C VAL A 81 12.73 12.46 -16.49
N LYS A 82 13.05 11.81 -15.36
CA LYS A 82 12.34 10.63 -14.82
C LYS A 82 10.84 10.88 -14.58
N TYR A 83 10.40 12.13 -14.44
CA TYR A 83 8.98 12.49 -14.32
C TYR A 83 8.15 11.96 -15.49
N ARG A 84 8.68 12.01 -16.73
CA ARG A 84 7.96 11.56 -17.91
C ARG A 84 7.83 10.04 -17.97
N GLU A 85 8.86 9.32 -17.49
CA GLU A 85 8.95 7.87 -17.55
C GLU A 85 7.91 7.18 -16.64
N PHE A 86 7.61 7.78 -15.47
CA PHE A 86 6.68 7.19 -14.49
C PHE A 86 5.33 7.91 -14.41
N ARG A 87 4.95 8.68 -15.45
CA ARG A 87 3.75 9.52 -15.39
C ARG A 87 2.47 8.71 -15.16
N ALA A 88 2.32 7.58 -15.84
CA ALA A 88 1.11 6.74 -15.77
C ALA A 88 0.95 6.06 -14.39
N GLU A 89 2.02 5.47 -13.86
CA GLU A 89 2.03 4.88 -12.51
C GLU A 89 1.66 5.89 -11.42
N ARG A 90 2.11 7.13 -11.60
CA ARG A 90 1.86 8.21 -10.65
C ARG A 90 0.44 8.74 -10.71
N GLU A 91 -0.14 8.85 -11.90
CA GLU A 91 -1.56 9.18 -12.06
C GLU A 91 -2.44 8.16 -11.34
N LYS A 92 -2.13 6.87 -11.47
CA LYS A 92 -2.86 5.79 -10.79
C LYS A 92 -2.73 5.89 -9.28
N THR A 93 -1.52 6.00 -8.75
CA THR A 93 -1.27 6.05 -7.30
C THR A 93 -1.86 7.32 -6.65
N ARG A 94 -1.79 8.47 -7.32
CA ARG A 94 -2.38 9.73 -6.83
C ARG A 94 -3.90 9.74 -6.86
N THR A 95 -4.49 9.23 -7.93
CA THR A 95 -5.94 9.10 -8.02
C THR A 95 -6.44 8.21 -6.89
N GLY A 96 -5.78 7.07 -6.65
CA GLY A 96 -6.12 6.17 -5.55
C GLY A 96 -5.94 6.84 -4.18
N ALA A 97 -4.81 7.49 -3.95
CA ALA A 97 -4.54 8.22 -2.71
C ALA A 97 -5.60 9.31 -2.43
N ALA A 98 -5.99 10.09 -3.44
CA ALA A 98 -7.04 11.10 -3.31
C ALA A 98 -8.39 10.49 -2.91
N ILE A 99 -8.78 9.37 -3.54
CA ILE A 99 -10.02 8.65 -3.20
C ILE A 99 -9.97 8.16 -1.75
N VAL A 100 -8.89 7.48 -1.36
CA VAL A 100 -8.74 6.93 0.00
C VAL A 100 -8.82 8.05 1.04
N LEU A 101 -8.05 9.13 0.84
CA LEU A 101 -7.99 10.25 1.77
C LEU A 101 -9.33 10.99 1.87
N GLY A 102 -10.10 11.05 0.78
CA GLY A 102 -11.48 11.52 0.78
C GLY A 102 -12.42 10.62 1.58
N ARG A 103 -12.36 9.30 1.36
CA ARG A 103 -13.18 8.30 2.08
C ARG A 103 -12.94 8.34 3.59
N ILE A 104 -11.68 8.44 4.02
CA ILE A 104 -11.33 8.51 5.46
C ILE A 104 -11.44 9.93 6.05
N ARG A 105 -11.84 10.93 5.25
CA ARG A 105 -12.00 12.34 5.63
C ARG A 105 -10.74 12.94 6.28
N HIS A 106 -9.57 12.72 5.69
CA HIS A 106 -8.30 13.19 6.25
C HIS A 106 -8.11 14.70 6.01
N ARG A 107 -8.26 15.52 7.05
CA ARG A 107 -8.28 17.00 6.94
C ARG A 107 -7.04 17.61 6.29
N ALA A 108 -5.84 17.11 6.60
CA ALA A 108 -4.61 17.63 6.01
C ALA A 108 -4.48 17.28 4.51
N ALA A 109 -5.13 16.20 4.07
CA ALA A 109 -5.13 15.82 2.67
C ALA A 109 -6.02 16.76 1.84
N SER A 110 -7.15 17.22 2.40
CA SER A 110 -8.02 18.19 1.72
C SER A 110 -7.29 19.48 1.38
N ALA A 111 -6.52 20.04 2.32
CA ALA A 111 -5.69 21.22 2.06
C ALA A 111 -4.61 20.94 0.99
N SER A 112 -3.92 19.79 1.12
CA SER A 112 -2.91 19.33 0.18
C SER A 112 -3.45 19.16 -1.26
N MET A 113 -4.70 18.74 -1.41
CA MET A 113 -5.36 18.57 -2.71
C MET A 113 -5.87 19.89 -3.29
N ASP A 114 -6.45 20.77 -2.47
CA ASP A 114 -7.09 22.00 -2.94
C ASP A 114 -6.11 22.95 -3.65
N ASP A 115 -4.90 23.06 -3.10
CA ASP A 115 -3.83 23.87 -3.68
C ASP A 115 -3.34 23.33 -5.06
N ARG A 116 -3.68 22.09 -5.43
CA ARG A 116 -3.05 21.34 -6.53
C ARG A 116 -3.98 20.98 -7.68
N ILE A 117 -5.29 20.97 -7.43
CA ILE A 117 -6.37 20.66 -8.39
C ILE A 117 -6.24 21.46 -9.70
N THR A 118 -5.79 22.72 -9.63
CA THR A 118 -5.78 23.66 -10.77
C THR A 118 -4.49 23.68 -11.58
N VAL A 119 -3.35 23.24 -11.01
CA VAL A 119 -2.02 23.51 -11.58
C VAL A 119 -1.31 22.25 -12.09
N ALA A 120 -1.45 21.11 -11.40
CA ALA A 120 -0.58 19.94 -11.63
C ALA A 120 -1.31 18.65 -12.00
N TYR A 121 -2.62 18.57 -11.77
CA TYR A 121 -3.38 17.31 -11.87
C TYR A 121 -3.99 17.08 -13.26
N THR A 122 -3.95 15.82 -13.71
CA THR A 122 -4.70 15.30 -14.86
C THR A 122 -6.19 15.19 -14.53
N PHE A 123 -7.02 14.85 -15.53
CA PHE A 123 -8.47 14.79 -15.34
C PHE A 123 -8.92 13.77 -14.27
N PRO A 124 -8.40 12.53 -14.23
CA PRO A 124 -8.73 11.57 -13.17
C PRO A 124 -8.33 12.06 -11.77
N GLU A 125 -7.10 12.55 -11.62
CA GLU A 125 -6.58 13.08 -10.35
C GLU A 125 -7.44 14.25 -9.85
N ARG A 126 -7.79 15.17 -10.75
CA ARG A 126 -8.62 16.34 -10.44
C ARG A 126 -10.03 15.93 -10.01
N SER A 127 -10.64 15.00 -10.73
CA SER A 127 -11.99 14.51 -10.44
C SER A 127 -12.07 13.80 -9.08
N ALA A 128 -11.06 12.98 -8.76
CA ALA A 128 -10.95 12.31 -7.46
C ALA A 128 -10.71 13.32 -6.33
N ALA A 129 -9.80 14.28 -6.55
CA ALA A 129 -9.50 15.32 -5.58
C ALA A 129 -10.71 16.21 -5.29
N LEU A 130 -11.45 16.67 -6.31
CA LEU A 130 -12.67 17.47 -6.15
C LEU A 130 -13.74 16.73 -5.34
N ARG A 131 -13.96 15.43 -5.62
CA ARG A 131 -14.86 14.59 -4.81
C ARG A 131 -14.37 14.46 -3.37
N ALA A 132 -13.08 14.23 -3.17
CA ALA A 132 -12.48 14.07 -1.84
C ALA A 132 -12.61 15.34 -0.98
N VAL A 133 -12.62 16.52 -1.58
CA VAL A 133 -12.82 17.81 -0.88
C VAL A 133 -14.28 18.29 -0.86
N GLY A 134 -15.21 17.53 -1.45
CA GLY A 134 -16.65 17.86 -1.47
C GLY A 134 -17.01 19.03 -2.40
N LYS A 135 -16.24 19.23 -3.48
CA LYS A 135 -16.44 20.29 -4.50
C LYS A 135 -16.97 19.75 -5.84
N LEU A 136 -17.49 18.52 -5.85
CA LEU A 136 -18.13 17.85 -7.00
C LEU A 136 -19.44 17.23 -6.52
#